data_AF-A5BEC1-F1
#
_entry.id   AF-A5BEC1-F1
#
_cell.length_a   1.000
_cell.length_b   1.000
_cell.length_c   1.000
_cell.angle_alpha   90.00
_cell.angle_beta   90.00
_cell.angle_gamma   90.00
#
_symmetry.space_group_name_H-M   'P 1'
#
loop_
_entity.id
_entity.type
_entity.pdbx_description
1 polymer ?
#
loop_
_entity_poly.entity_id
_entity_poly.type
_entity_poly.pdbx_seq_one_letter_code
_entity_poly.pdbx_strand_id
1 'polypeptide(L)'
;MLQRPRRRCEGTAMGAIVLDLKPGLGIGPFSLGMPISKAFAQIEQQPNIYDVVHVKYFDEEPLKLDIVISFPDHGFHLRFDPWSQRLRLIEIFDVKRLQMRYATSLIGGPSTLATFVAVYALFGPTFPGSYDKDRGVYTLFYPGLSFAFPIPTQYTDCCHDGEAELPLEFPDGTTPVTCRVSIYDSSTDSKVGVGSSMEKASAPPLPAGSLYMEEVHVKV
;
A
#
# COMPACT_ATOMS: atom_id res chain seq x y z
N MET A 1 -22.43 29.38 9.63
CA MET A 1 -21.93 28.18 10.30
C MET A 1 -23.03 27.13 10.31
N LEU A 2 -22.97 26.16 9.41
CA LEU A 2 -23.90 25.03 9.41
C LEU A 2 -23.16 23.85 10.05
N GLN A 3 -23.50 23.53 11.30
CA GLN A 3 -22.98 22.34 11.98
C GLN A 3 -23.50 21.11 11.23
N ARG A 4 -22.59 20.37 10.57
CA ARG A 4 -22.86 19.02 10.10
C ARG A 4 -23.15 18.13 11.32
N PRO A 5 -24.16 17.25 11.27
CA PRO A 5 -24.51 16.45 12.42
C PRO A 5 -23.37 15.48 12.73
N ARG A 6 -22.80 15.59 13.94
CA ARG A 6 -21.97 14.54 14.53
C ARG A 6 -22.85 13.33 14.83
N ARG A 7 -22.53 12.18 14.23
CA ARG A 7 -22.82 10.79 14.67
C ARG A 7 -22.08 9.88 13.68
N ARG A 8 -21.10 9.06 14.08
CA ARG A 8 -21.31 7.87 14.92
C ARG A 8 -20.06 7.48 15.75
N CYS A 9 -20.33 6.61 16.71
CA CYS A 9 -19.53 6.13 17.83
C CYS A 9 -18.11 5.65 17.51
N GLU A 10 -17.19 5.95 18.43
CA GLU A 10 -15.98 5.15 18.65
C GLU A 10 -16.34 3.65 18.68
N GLY A 11 -15.64 2.85 17.86
CA GLY A 11 -15.52 1.41 18.10
C GLY A 11 -16.52 0.46 17.44
N THR A 12 -17.23 0.84 16.36
CA THR A 12 -17.80 -0.21 15.50
C THR A 12 -16.69 -0.69 14.57
N ALA A 13 -16.11 -1.86 14.86
CA ALA A 13 -15.22 -2.54 13.93
C ALA A 13 -16.00 -2.75 12.61
N MET A 14 -15.78 -1.85 11.64
CA MET A 14 -16.22 -2.08 10.27
C MET A 14 -15.55 -3.39 9.85
N GLY A 15 -16.36 -4.36 9.39
CA GLY A 15 -15.83 -5.63 8.91
C GLY A 15 -14.74 -5.38 7.88
N ALA A 16 -13.72 -6.23 7.87
CA ALA A 16 -12.62 -6.10 6.92
C ALA A 16 -13.17 -6.02 5.49
N ILE A 17 -12.79 -4.96 4.78
CA ILE A 17 -13.21 -4.78 3.39
C ILE A 17 -12.34 -5.66 2.49
N VAL A 18 -12.91 -6.09 1.37
CA VAL A 18 -12.19 -6.83 0.34
C VAL A 18 -11.90 -5.89 -0.83
N LEU A 19 -10.63 -5.68 -1.15
CA LEU A 19 -10.22 -4.90 -2.30
C LEU A 19 -9.41 -5.73 -3.30
N ASP A 20 -9.65 -5.49 -4.58
CA ASP A 20 -8.91 -6.15 -5.66
C ASP A 20 -7.49 -5.61 -5.74
N LEU A 21 -6.51 -6.47 -5.48
CA LEU A 21 -5.09 -6.16 -5.60
C LEU A 21 -4.63 -6.38 -7.04
N LYS A 22 -4.06 -5.34 -7.64
CA LYS A 22 -3.51 -5.36 -9.00
C LYS A 22 -2.05 -4.89 -8.94
N PRO A 23 -1.06 -5.81 -8.89
CA PRO A 23 0.36 -5.47 -8.88
C PRO A 23 0.70 -4.50 -10.02
N GLY A 24 1.48 -3.46 -9.74
CA GLY A 24 1.87 -2.46 -10.74
C GLY A 24 0.77 -1.48 -11.15
N LEU A 25 -0.47 -1.65 -10.68
CA LEU A 25 -1.62 -0.89 -11.17
C LEU A 25 -2.44 -0.21 -10.08
N GLY A 26 -2.74 -0.88 -8.96
CA GLY A 26 -3.58 -0.28 -7.93
C GLY A 26 -4.27 -1.25 -6.97
N ILE A 27 -5.17 -0.70 -6.15
CA ILE A 27 -6.04 -1.46 -5.25
C ILE A 27 -7.48 -0.97 -5.30
N GLY A 28 -8.43 -1.89 -5.48
CA GLY A 28 -9.86 -1.57 -5.56
C GLY A 28 -10.14 -0.47 -6.60
N PRO A 29 -10.75 0.67 -6.22
CA PRO A 29 -11.03 1.78 -7.12
C PRO A 29 -9.83 2.73 -7.34
N PHE A 30 -8.72 2.54 -6.62
CA PHE A 30 -7.57 3.43 -6.65
C PHE A 30 -6.46 2.88 -7.54
N SER A 31 -6.19 3.60 -8.64
CA SER A 31 -5.15 3.23 -9.61
C SER A 31 -3.96 4.17 -9.54
N LEU A 32 -2.75 3.63 -9.62
CA LEU A 32 -1.53 4.40 -9.73
C LEU A 32 -1.64 5.39 -10.91
N GLY A 33 -1.13 6.59 -10.69
CA GLY A 33 -1.21 7.69 -11.64
C GLY A 33 -2.57 8.41 -11.67
N MET A 34 -3.59 7.98 -10.92
CA MET A 34 -4.83 8.75 -10.82
C MET A 34 -4.58 10.08 -10.09
N PRO A 35 -5.22 11.19 -10.50
CA PRO A 35 -5.11 12.45 -9.77
C PRO A 35 -5.90 12.40 -8.45
N ILE A 36 -5.46 13.19 -7.48
CA ILE A 36 -6.06 13.24 -6.14
C ILE A 36 -7.55 13.59 -6.16
N SER A 37 -7.99 14.43 -7.11
CA SER A 37 -9.40 14.79 -7.30
C SER A 37 -10.29 13.57 -7.64
N LYS A 38 -9.80 12.67 -8.51
CA LYS A 38 -10.50 11.41 -8.83
C LYS A 38 -10.55 10.50 -7.62
N ALA A 39 -9.49 10.47 -6.79
CA ALA A 39 -9.49 9.66 -5.58
C ALA A 39 -10.56 10.15 -4.59
N PHE A 40 -10.68 11.47 -4.37
CA PHE A 40 -11.78 12.02 -3.56
C PHE A 40 -13.15 11.69 -4.14
N ALA A 41 -13.33 11.80 -5.45
CA ALA A 41 -14.60 11.41 -6.08
C ALA A 41 -14.96 9.94 -5.84
N GLN A 42 -13.98 9.02 -5.84
CA GLN A 42 -14.21 7.60 -5.49
C GLN A 42 -14.59 7.42 -4.02
N ILE A 43 -13.93 8.17 -3.11
CA ILE A 43 -14.21 8.14 -1.67
C ILE A 43 -15.65 8.62 -1.41
N GLU A 44 -16.02 9.77 -1.99
CA GLU A 44 -17.35 10.39 -1.82
C GLU A 44 -18.49 9.55 -2.40
N GLN A 45 -18.22 8.71 -3.40
CA GLN A 45 -19.21 7.79 -3.96
C GLN A 45 -19.50 6.59 -3.05
N GLN A 46 -18.63 6.29 -2.07
CA GLN A 46 -18.76 5.13 -1.19
C GLN A 46 -18.68 5.51 0.30
N PRO A 47 -19.56 6.39 0.81
CA PRO A 47 -19.48 6.89 2.19
C PRO A 47 -19.71 5.79 3.24
N ASN A 48 -20.42 4.72 2.88
CA ASN A 48 -20.63 3.56 3.77
C ASN A 48 -19.36 2.71 3.95
N ILE A 49 -18.41 2.81 3.02
CA ILE A 49 -17.14 2.08 3.07
C ILE A 49 -16.07 3.02 3.63
N TYR A 50 -15.95 4.23 3.10
CA TYR A 50 -14.93 5.20 3.48
C TYR A 50 -15.52 6.33 4.35
N ASP A 51 -15.91 6.00 5.58
CA ASP A 51 -16.51 6.97 6.51
C ASP A 51 -15.47 7.95 7.07
N VAL A 52 -14.33 7.41 7.57
CA VAL A 52 -13.24 8.21 8.14
C VAL A 52 -12.00 8.15 7.25
N VAL A 53 -11.66 9.29 6.66
CA VAL A 53 -10.41 9.50 5.91
C VAL A 53 -9.66 10.70 6.44
N HIS A 54 -8.33 10.60 6.53
CA HIS A 54 -7.47 11.71 6.95
C HIS A 54 -6.63 12.17 5.77
N VAL A 55 -6.48 13.48 5.60
CA VAL A 55 -5.55 14.06 4.63
C VAL A 55 -4.37 14.63 5.40
N LYS A 56 -3.16 14.21 5.04
CA LYS A 56 -1.90 14.66 5.66
C LYS A 56 -1.03 15.28 4.58
N TYR A 57 -0.49 16.45 4.85
CA TYR A 57 0.47 17.15 4.00
C TYR A 57 1.34 18.04 4.91
N PHE A 58 2.44 18.57 4.38
CA PHE A 58 3.32 19.44 5.14
C PHE A 58 2.83 20.89 5.04
N ASP A 59 2.21 21.43 6.09
CA ASP A 59 1.57 22.75 6.07
C ASP A 59 2.55 23.88 5.73
N GLU A 60 3.78 23.82 6.24
CA GLU A 60 4.79 24.86 6.05
C GLU A 60 5.38 24.88 4.63
N GLU A 61 5.50 23.71 4.00
CA GLU A 61 6.03 23.57 2.64
C GLU A 61 5.28 22.45 1.88
N PRO A 62 4.07 22.74 1.35
CA PRO A 62 3.14 21.71 0.86
C PRO A 62 3.66 20.83 -0.27
N LEU A 63 4.68 21.29 -1.00
CA LEU A 63 5.30 20.53 -2.10
C LEU A 63 6.54 19.72 -1.69
N LYS A 64 6.93 19.76 -0.41
CA LYS A 64 8.13 19.06 0.09
C LYS A 64 7.90 17.57 0.29
N LEU A 65 6.74 17.20 0.83
CA LEU A 65 6.38 15.83 1.18
C LEU A 65 5.12 15.42 0.43
N ASP A 66 4.93 14.12 0.27
CA ASP A 66 3.69 13.58 -0.31
C ASP A 66 2.45 14.13 0.37
N ILE A 67 1.40 14.32 -0.43
CA ILE A 67 0.05 14.42 0.09
C ILE A 67 -0.44 12.99 0.33
N VAL A 68 -0.84 12.68 1.56
CA VAL A 68 -1.27 11.33 1.96
C VAL A 68 -2.74 11.35 2.32
N ILE A 69 -3.54 10.55 1.61
CA ILE A 69 -4.89 10.19 2.04
C ILE A 69 -4.81 8.88 2.82
N SER A 70 -5.22 8.91 4.08
CA SER A 70 -5.12 7.79 5.02
C SER A 70 -6.50 7.25 5.37
N PHE A 71 -6.62 5.91 5.30
CA PHE A 71 -7.81 5.15 5.62
C PHE A 71 -7.53 4.33 6.89
N PRO A 72 -7.55 4.96 8.08
CA PRO A 72 -7.13 4.32 9.33
C PRO A 72 -7.94 3.06 9.66
N ASP A 73 -9.25 3.08 9.41
CA ASP A 73 -10.14 1.96 9.69
C ASP A 73 -9.85 0.73 8.80
N HIS A 74 -9.29 0.98 7.61
CA HIS A 74 -9.00 -0.06 6.60
C HIS A 74 -7.52 -0.40 6.49
N GLY A 75 -6.62 0.34 7.15
CA GLY A 75 -5.21 -0.02 7.22
C GLY A 75 -4.37 0.32 5.99
N PHE A 76 -4.75 1.32 5.18
CA PHE A 76 -3.93 1.72 4.01
C PHE A 76 -3.85 3.24 3.76
N HIS A 77 -2.85 3.63 2.99
CA HIS A 77 -2.54 4.98 2.55
C HIS A 77 -2.49 5.05 1.03
N LEU A 78 -2.95 6.17 0.49
CA LEU A 78 -2.69 6.62 -0.87
C LEU A 78 -1.71 7.79 -0.79
N ARG A 79 -0.53 7.66 -1.40
CA ARG A 79 0.51 8.69 -1.39
C ARG A 79 0.61 9.33 -2.76
N PHE A 80 0.31 10.61 -2.81
CA PHE A 80 0.33 11.42 -4.02
C PHE A 80 1.63 12.19 -4.09
N ASP A 81 2.25 12.17 -5.26
CA ASP A 81 3.39 13.02 -5.57
C ASP A 81 3.00 14.50 -5.34
N PRO A 82 3.80 15.28 -4.58
CA PRO A 82 3.40 16.64 -4.21
C PRO A 82 3.18 17.57 -5.41
N TRP A 83 3.95 17.39 -6.49
CA TRP A 83 3.97 18.28 -7.64
C TRP A 83 2.89 17.92 -8.67
N SER A 84 2.86 16.67 -9.10
CA SER A 84 1.89 16.18 -10.08
C SER A 84 0.53 15.87 -9.47
N GLN A 85 0.45 15.73 -8.14
CA GLN A 85 -0.76 15.31 -7.41
C GLN A 85 -1.36 14.00 -7.93
N ARG A 86 -0.51 13.14 -8.48
CA ARG A 86 -0.87 11.81 -8.97
C ARG A 86 -0.43 10.75 -7.98
N LEU A 87 -1.25 9.71 -7.84
CA LEU A 87 -1.01 8.60 -6.94
C LEU A 87 0.29 7.88 -7.36
N ARG A 88 1.33 7.94 -6.53
CA ARG A 88 2.63 7.32 -6.83
C ARG A 88 2.87 6.01 -6.07
N LEU A 89 2.23 5.86 -4.91
CA LEU A 89 2.43 4.71 -4.04
C LEU A 89 1.15 4.45 -3.23
N ILE A 90 0.75 3.17 -3.18
CA ILE A 90 -0.27 2.69 -2.25
C ILE A 90 0.44 1.85 -1.20
N GLU A 91 0.24 2.18 0.07
CA GLU A 91 0.89 1.55 1.20
C GLU A 91 -0.17 0.95 2.13
N ILE A 92 -0.18 -0.37 2.27
CA ILE A 92 -1.02 -1.06 3.26
C ILE A 92 -0.15 -1.24 4.51
N PHE A 93 -0.53 -0.56 5.59
CA PHE A 93 0.22 -0.54 6.85
C PHE A 93 -0.39 -1.43 7.93
N ASP A 94 -1.65 -1.84 7.78
CA ASP A 94 -2.29 -2.85 8.63
C ASP A 94 -2.96 -3.91 7.76
N VAL A 95 -2.15 -4.91 7.38
CA VAL A 95 -2.56 -6.01 6.49
C VAL A 95 -3.62 -6.90 7.15
N LYS A 96 -3.79 -6.85 8.47
CA LYS A 96 -4.83 -7.62 9.18
C LYS A 96 -6.21 -6.97 9.06
N ARG A 97 -6.28 -5.68 8.71
CA ARG A 97 -7.55 -4.95 8.51
C ARG A 97 -8.06 -5.03 7.07
N LEU A 98 -7.15 -5.17 6.11
CA LEU A 98 -7.48 -5.18 4.69
C LEU A 98 -7.37 -6.58 4.10
N GLN A 99 -8.49 -7.12 3.60
CA GLN A 99 -8.45 -8.33 2.80
C GLN A 99 -8.22 -7.97 1.33
N MET A 100 -7.17 -8.54 0.74
CA MET A 100 -6.82 -8.32 -0.66
C MET A 100 -7.22 -9.53 -1.49
N ARG A 101 -7.85 -9.29 -2.63
CA ARG A 101 -8.15 -10.33 -3.63
C ARG A 101 -7.16 -10.24 -4.78
N TYR A 102 -6.43 -11.31 -5.02
CA TYR A 102 -5.54 -11.46 -6.17
C TYR A 102 -5.98 -12.68 -6.99
N ALA A 103 -6.35 -12.44 -8.25
CA ALA A 103 -7.04 -13.40 -9.10
C ALA A 103 -8.27 -14.01 -8.38
N THR A 104 -8.22 -15.29 -8.02
CA THR A 104 -9.29 -16.02 -7.33
C THR A 104 -9.02 -16.23 -5.83
N SER A 105 -7.86 -15.79 -5.34
CA SER A 105 -7.41 -16.04 -3.96
C SER A 105 -7.48 -14.79 -3.10
N LEU A 106 -7.62 -15.00 -1.79
CA LEU A 106 -7.65 -13.95 -0.79
C LEU A 106 -6.39 -14.02 0.06
N ILE A 107 -5.84 -12.85 0.42
CA ILE A 107 -4.66 -12.72 1.28
C ILE A 107 -4.81 -11.50 2.18
N GLY A 108 -4.34 -11.61 3.43
CA GLY A 108 -4.56 -10.58 4.44
C GLY A 108 -5.98 -10.60 5.03
N GLY A 109 -6.28 -9.56 5.81
CA GLY A 109 -7.50 -9.46 6.59
C GLY A 109 -7.47 -10.28 7.89
N PRO A 110 -8.60 -10.34 8.62
CA PRO A 110 -8.67 -10.95 9.94
C PRO A 110 -8.66 -12.48 9.89
N SER A 111 -9.04 -13.08 8.76
CA SER A 111 -9.22 -14.53 8.60
C SER A 111 -8.05 -15.23 7.91
N THR A 112 -7.23 -14.48 7.13
CA THR A 112 -6.16 -15.07 6.32
C THR A 112 -4.86 -14.30 6.54
N LEU A 113 -3.92 -14.88 7.28
CA LEU A 113 -2.61 -14.27 7.46
C LEU A 113 -1.83 -14.27 6.14
N ALA A 114 -1.22 -13.14 5.83
CA ALA A 114 -0.30 -13.00 4.71
C ALA A 114 1.12 -13.39 5.16
N THR A 115 1.34 -14.68 5.41
CA THR A 115 2.66 -15.22 5.77
C THR A 115 3.60 -15.24 4.57
N PHE A 116 4.91 -15.37 4.82
CA PHE A 116 5.90 -15.51 3.75
C PHE A 116 5.56 -16.68 2.83
N VAL A 117 5.26 -17.85 3.40
CA VAL A 117 4.87 -19.05 2.64
C VAL A 117 3.59 -18.81 1.83
N ALA A 118 2.57 -18.15 2.40
CA ALA A 118 1.33 -17.84 1.69
C ALA A 118 1.55 -16.87 0.52
N VAL A 119 2.38 -15.84 0.72
CA VAL A 119 2.78 -14.90 -0.35
C VAL A 119 3.53 -15.65 -1.44
N TYR A 120 4.51 -16.47 -1.09
CA TYR A 120 5.32 -17.24 -2.04
C TYR A 120 4.48 -18.24 -2.85
N ALA A 121 3.54 -18.93 -2.18
CA ALA A 121 2.60 -19.84 -2.83
C ALA A 121 1.64 -19.12 -3.80
N LEU A 122 1.23 -17.90 -3.47
CA LEU A 122 0.26 -17.13 -4.26
C LEU A 122 0.88 -16.40 -5.45
N PHE A 123 2.03 -15.76 -5.24
CA PHE A 123 2.69 -14.93 -6.27
C PHE A 123 3.82 -15.68 -6.99
N GLY A 124 4.18 -16.87 -6.50
CA GLY A 124 5.26 -17.67 -7.04
C GLY A 124 6.64 -17.27 -6.52
N PRO A 125 7.67 -17.98 -7.00
CA PRO A 125 9.06 -17.68 -6.65
C PRO A 125 9.44 -16.29 -7.12
N THR A 126 10.35 -15.66 -6.37
CA THR A 126 10.95 -14.38 -6.73
C THR A 126 12.44 -14.40 -6.45
N PHE A 127 13.16 -13.39 -6.94
CA PHE A 127 14.55 -13.17 -6.54
C PHE A 127 14.64 -12.96 -5.03
N PRO A 128 15.79 -13.29 -4.40
CA PRO A 128 16.00 -12.99 -2.99
C PRO A 128 15.63 -11.54 -2.66
N GLY A 129 14.88 -11.40 -1.57
CA GLY A 129 14.49 -10.10 -1.04
C GLY A 129 15.66 -9.32 -0.46
N SER A 130 15.37 -8.13 0.05
CA SER A 130 16.37 -7.30 0.73
C SER A 130 16.07 -7.21 2.22
N TYR A 131 17.07 -7.48 3.05
CA TYR A 131 16.99 -7.30 4.49
C TYR A 131 17.51 -5.91 4.89
N ASP A 132 16.64 -5.10 5.50
CA ASP A 132 17.00 -3.85 6.16
C ASP A 132 17.34 -4.14 7.63
N LYS A 133 18.64 -4.12 7.95
CA LYS A 133 19.15 -4.43 9.29
C LYS A 133 18.72 -3.39 10.34
N ASP A 134 18.64 -2.12 9.96
CA ASP A 134 18.31 -1.03 10.86
C ASP A 134 16.83 -1.11 11.29
N ARG A 135 15.98 -1.64 10.40
CA ARG A 135 14.54 -1.82 10.68
C ARG A 135 14.17 -3.22 11.15
N GLY A 136 15.04 -4.20 10.96
CA GLY A 136 14.72 -5.61 11.18
C GLY A 136 13.64 -6.12 10.23
N VAL A 137 13.66 -5.69 8.97
CA VAL A 137 12.59 -6.00 8.00
C VAL A 137 13.17 -6.61 6.73
N TYR A 138 12.67 -7.78 6.37
CA TYR A 138 12.97 -8.44 5.09
C TYR A 138 11.88 -8.12 4.08
N THR A 139 12.24 -7.62 2.89
CA THR A 139 11.27 -7.24 1.86
C THR A 139 11.38 -8.14 0.63
N LEU A 140 10.28 -8.81 0.28
CA LEU A 140 10.12 -9.49 -1.01
C LEU A 140 9.62 -8.52 -2.08
N PHE A 141 10.16 -8.63 -3.29
CA PHE A 141 9.79 -7.79 -4.42
C PHE A 141 9.19 -8.64 -5.54
N TYR A 142 8.10 -8.15 -6.11
CA TYR A 142 7.46 -8.61 -7.33
C TYR A 142 7.31 -7.40 -8.26
N PRO A 143 7.07 -7.60 -9.57
CA PRO A 143 6.78 -6.48 -10.46
C PRO A 143 5.62 -5.62 -9.96
N GLY A 144 5.94 -4.42 -9.45
CA GLY A 144 4.97 -3.44 -8.95
C GLY A 144 4.29 -3.78 -7.63
N LEU A 145 4.87 -4.69 -6.84
CA LEU A 145 4.34 -5.11 -5.55
C LEU A 145 5.47 -5.55 -4.62
N SER A 146 5.44 -5.16 -3.35
CA SER A 146 6.37 -5.70 -2.35
C SER A 146 5.68 -6.03 -1.03
N PHE A 147 6.26 -7.00 -0.32
CA PHE A 147 5.80 -7.46 0.99
C PHE A 147 6.95 -7.35 1.99
N ALA A 148 6.71 -6.67 3.11
CA ALA A 148 7.72 -6.46 4.13
C ALA A 148 7.40 -7.30 5.37
N PHE A 149 8.35 -8.12 5.78
CA PHE A 149 8.24 -9.09 6.86
C PHE A 149 9.15 -8.67 8.01
N PRO A 150 8.62 -8.41 9.21
CA PRO A 150 9.46 -8.16 10.37
C PRO A 150 10.18 -9.46 10.76
N ILE A 151 11.49 -9.37 10.96
CA ILE A 151 12.34 -10.47 11.36
C ILE A 151 12.72 -10.27 12.83
N PRO A 152 12.37 -11.20 13.73
CA PRO A 152 12.80 -11.16 15.12
C PRO A 152 14.33 -11.14 15.24
N THR A 153 14.85 -10.44 16.25
CA THR A 153 16.30 -10.25 16.44
C THR A 153 17.08 -11.56 16.57
N GLN A 154 16.44 -12.62 17.07
CA GLN A 154 17.04 -13.96 17.18
C GLN A 154 17.21 -14.68 15.83
N TYR A 155 16.60 -14.19 14.76
CA TYR A 155 16.61 -14.79 13.42
C TYR A 155 17.24 -13.83 12.39
N THR A 156 18.01 -12.83 12.79
CA THR A 156 18.62 -11.88 11.84
C THR A 156 19.73 -12.52 11.01
N ASP A 157 20.41 -13.52 11.58
CA ASP A 157 21.55 -14.18 10.96
C ASP A 157 21.14 -15.02 9.74
N CYS A 158 19.92 -15.57 9.72
CA CYS A 158 19.41 -16.32 8.56
C CYS A 158 19.02 -15.43 7.36
N CYS A 159 18.96 -14.12 7.57
CA CYS A 159 18.61 -13.13 6.54
C CYS A 159 19.83 -12.38 6.01
N HIS A 160 21.05 -12.77 6.41
CA HIS A 160 22.27 -12.15 5.93
C HIS A 160 22.64 -12.61 4.51
N ASP A 161 23.08 -11.64 3.70
CA ASP A 161 23.73 -11.83 2.40
C ASP A 161 22.92 -12.47 1.25
N GLY A 162 21.58 -12.44 1.32
CA GLY A 162 20.74 -12.93 0.21
C GLY A 162 20.72 -14.46 0.06
N GLU A 163 21.36 -15.18 0.98
CA GLU A 163 21.38 -16.64 1.07
C GLU A 163 20.24 -17.22 1.92
N ALA A 164 19.21 -16.42 2.24
CA ALA A 164 18.03 -16.94 2.92
C ALA A 164 17.41 -18.05 2.07
N GLU A 165 17.33 -19.28 2.59
CA GLU A 165 16.58 -20.36 1.95
C GLU A 165 15.11 -19.94 1.85
N LEU A 166 14.61 -19.84 0.62
CA LEU A 166 13.24 -19.44 0.32
C LEU A 166 12.36 -20.68 0.14
N PRO A 167 11.12 -20.70 0.68
CA PRO A 167 10.50 -19.68 1.51
C PRO A 167 11.05 -19.66 2.95
N LEU A 168 11.14 -18.45 3.53
CA LEU A 168 11.71 -18.26 4.86
C LEU A 168 10.81 -18.87 5.94
N GLU A 169 11.30 -19.94 6.57
CA GLU A 169 10.77 -20.53 7.80
C GLU A 169 11.82 -20.39 8.90
N PHE A 170 11.37 -20.00 10.09
CA PHE A 170 12.23 -19.91 11.26
C PHE A 170 12.50 -21.31 11.84
N PRO A 171 13.58 -21.51 12.62
CA PRO A 171 13.91 -22.80 13.24
C PRO A 171 12.80 -23.39 14.13
N ASP A 172 11.87 -22.57 14.61
CA ASP A 172 10.69 -22.98 15.37
C ASP A 172 9.51 -23.47 14.51
N GLY A 173 9.69 -23.51 13.17
CA GLY A 173 8.67 -23.89 12.20
C GLY A 173 7.64 -22.79 11.91
N THR A 174 7.80 -21.60 12.47
CA THR A 174 6.93 -20.46 12.16
C THR A 174 7.45 -19.71 10.93
N THR A 175 6.54 -19.00 10.25
CA THR A 175 6.89 -18.17 9.09
C THR A 175 6.46 -16.73 9.36
N PRO A 176 7.27 -15.72 9.00
CA PRO A 176 6.94 -14.34 9.32
C PRO A 176 5.67 -13.89 8.58
N VAL A 177 4.91 -13.03 9.24
CA VAL A 177 3.69 -12.43 8.69
C VAL A 177 4.01 -11.02 8.20
N THR A 178 3.59 -10.68 6.98
CA THR A 178 3.83 -9.35 6.44
C THR A 178 3.23 -8.25 7.30
N CYS A 179 3.97 -7.17 7.50
CA CYS A 179 3.53 -5.97 8.20
C CYS A 179 3.27 -4.80 7.24
N ARG A 180 3.77 -4.86 6.01
CA ARG A 180 3.60 -3.82 5.00
C ARG A 180 3.43 -4.43 3.62
N VAL A 181 2.52 -3.87 2.83
CA VAL A 181 2.44 -4.14 1.39
C VAL A 181 2.50 -2.82 0.64
N SER A 182 3.36 -2.75 -0.37
CA SER A 182 3.50 -1.57 -1.22
C SER A 182 3.13 -1.91 -2.64
N ILE A 183 2.24 -1.12 -3.27
CA ILE A 183 1.88 -1.24 -4.67
C ILE A 183 2.38 0.02 -5.36
N TYR A 184 3.19 -0.16 -6.40
CA TYR A 184 3.94 0.90 -7.05
C TYR A 184 4.12 0.59 -8.54
N ASP A 185 4.47 1.60 -9.32
CA ASP A 185 4.63 1.45 -10.75
C ASP A 185 5.82 0.56 -11.09
N SER A 186 5.60 -0.47 -11.91
CA SER A 186 6.64 -1.44 -12.29
C SER A 186 7.41 -1.05 -13.56
N SER A 187 7.13 0.10 -14.17
CA SER A 187 7.83 0.53 -15.39
C SER A 187 9.27 0.92 -15.10
N THR A 188 9.55 1.31 -13.85
CA THR A 188 10.89 1.48 -13.32
C THR A 188 11.29 0.21 -12.58
N ASP A 189 12.55 -0.24 -12.71
CA ASP A 189 13.10 -1.37 -11.92
C ASP A 189 13.34 -0.96 -10.44
N SER A 190 12.42 -0.17 -9.89
CA SER A 190 12.51 0.39 -8.55
C SER A 190 12.07 -0.67 -7.53
N LYS A 191 13.02 -1.10 -6.69
CA LYS A 191 12.72 -1.89 -5.49
C LYS A 191 12.16 -0.97 -4.41
N VAL A 192 10.84 -0.76 -4.42
CA VAL A 192 10.11 0.04 -3.43
C VAL A 192 9.71 -0.87 -2.26
N GLY A 193 10.19 -0.56 -1.07
CA GLY A 193 9.90 -1.31 0.15
C GLY A 193 9.43 -0.37 1.26
N VAL A 194 10.08 -0.46 2.43
CA VAL A 194 9.84 0.39 3.60
C VAL A 194 10.94 1.44 3.77
N GLY A 195 10.66 2.48 4.57
CA GLY A 195 11.66 3.49 4.90
C GLY A 195 12.05 4.37 3.72
N SER A 196 13.35 4.64 3.56
CA SER A 196 13.88 5.47 2.47
C SER A 196 13.62 4.88 1.08
N SER A 197 13.44 3.56 0.97
CA SER A 197 13.11 2.92 -0.31
C SER A 197 11.73 3.33 -0.87
N MET A 198 10.84 3.90 -0.04
CA MET A 198 9.54 4.42 -0.47
C MET A 198 9.67 5.64 -1.40
N GLU A 199 10.78 6.38 -1.31
CA GLU A 199 11.05 7.54 -2.16
C GLU A 199 11.33 7.14 -3.62
N LYS A 200 11.66 5.87 -3.87
CA LYS A 200 11.88 5.34 -5.22
C LYS A 200 10.60 5.18 -6.03
N ALA A 201 9.43 5.18 -5.39
CA ALA A 201 8.15 5.06 -6.09
C ALA A 201 7.82 6.35 -6.83
N SER A 202 7.57 6.28 -8.13
CA SER A 202 7.15 7.40 -8.96
C SER A 202 5.75 7.18 -9.50
N ALA A 203 5.06 8.27 -9.84
CA ALA A 203 3.81 8.15 -10.56
C ALA A 203 4.08 7.60 -11.98
N PRO A 204 3.27 6.65 -12.49
CA PRO A 204 3.39 6.16 -13.87
C PRO A 204 3.40 7.31 -14.88
N PRO A 205 4.10 7.19 -16.02
CA PRO A 205 4.09 8.22 -17.05
C PRO A 205 2.66 8.51 -17.54
N LEU A 206 2.43 9.74 -18.02
CA LEU A 206 1.15 10.08 -18.64
C LEU A 206 0.98 9.29 -19.95
N PRO A 207 -0.23 8.80 -20.27
CA PRO A 207 -0.51 8.22 -21.58
C PRO A 207 -0.18 9.20 -22.70
N ALA A 208 0.26 8.69 -23.85
CA ALA A 208 0.57 9.52 -25.02
C ALA A 208 -0.64 10.38 -25.40
N GLY A 209 -0.43 11.70 -25.52
CA GLY A 209 -1.48 12.66 -25.85
C GLY A 209 -2.33 13.13 -24.66
N SER A 210 -2.09 12.66 -23.43
CA SER A 210 -2.73 13.22 -22.24
C SER A 210 -2.21 14.63 -21.97
N LEU A 211 -3.13 15.56 -21.72
CA LEU A 211 -2.80 16.87 -21.18
C LEU A 211 -2.49 16.71 -19.68
N TYR A 212 -1.48 17.44 -19.21
CA TYR A 212 -1.20 17.54 -17.77
C TYR A 212 -2.38 18.16 -17.00
N MET A 213 -3.19 18.99 -17.67
CA MET A 213 -4.37 19.64 -17.12
C MET A 213 -5.66 19.02 -17.68
N GLU A 214 -6.60 18.65 -16.81
CA GLU A 214 -7.98 18.33 -17.20
C GLU A 214 -8.83 19.61 -17.22
N GLU A 215 -9.72 19.74 -18.20
CA GLU A 215 -10.67 20.85 -18.28
C GLU A 215 -11.77 20.68 -17.21
N VAL A 216 -11.84 21.61 -16.26
CA VAL A 216 -12.83 21.58 -15.17
C VAL A 216 -14.01 22.47 -15.53
N HIS A 217 -15.17 21.85 -15.72
CA HIS A 217 -16.43 22.56 -15.91
C HIS A 217 -17.07 22.84 -14.55
N VAL A 218 -17.36 24.12 -14.27
CA VAL A 218 -18.08 24.51 -13.06
C VAL A 218 -19.50 23.95 -13.15
N LYS A 219 -19.91 23.18 -12.13
CA LYS A 219 -21.34 22.86 -11.95
C LYS A 219 -22.03 24.14 -11.48
N VAL A 220 -22.75 24.79 -12.41
CA VAL A 220 -23.64 25.93 -12.15
C VAL A 220 -24.90 25.45 -11.46
#